data_AF-A0A2H0MFI9-F1
#
_entry.id   AF-A0A2H0MFI9-F1
#
_cell.length_a   1.000
_cell.length_b   1.000
_cell.length_c   1.000
_cell.angle_alpha   90.00
_cell.angle_beta   90.00
_cell.angle_gamma   90.00
#
_symmetry.space_group_name_H-M   'P 1'
#
loop_
_entity.id
_entity.type
_entity.pdbx_description
1 polymer ?
#
loop_
_entity_poly.entity_id
_entity_poly.type
_entity_poly.pdbx_seq_one_letter_code
_entity_poly.pdbx_strand_id
1 'polypeptide(L)'
;MENINSILGNFGGAAFSIPLGQMVLAFGLCLMCLLWGRHKWGLLVSYFFIFYWGFIANRLYWVDLLGGSTFGLFFFVFCGLGLILMGVLSVFQETH
;
A
#
# COMPACT_ATOMS: atom_id res chain seq x y z
N MET A 1 30.13 -9.92 10.40
CA MET A 1 29.81 -8.97 9.29
C MET A 1 29.23 -9.69 8.07
N GLU A 2 29.60 -10.96 7.79
CA GLU A 2 28.97 -11.77 6.74
C GLU A 2 27.46 -11.97 6.89
N ASN A 3 26.95 -12.23 8.10
CA ASN A 3 25.51 -12.41 8.33
C ASN A 3 24.67 -11.15 8.06
N ILE A 4 25.23 -9.95 8.26
CA ILE A 4 24.49 -8.71 7.99
C ILE A 4 24.41 -8.50 6.47
N ASN A 5 25.48 -8.80 5.75
CA ASN A 5 25.54 -8.67 4.29
C ASN A 5 24.69 -9.73 3.57
N SER A 6 24.59 -10.94 4.09
CA SER A 6 23.72 -11.99 3.54
C SER A 6 22.23 -11.69 3.79
N ILE A 7 21.90 -11.14 4.96
CA ILE A 7 20.55 -10.65 5.26
C ILE A 7 20.19 -9.47 4.32
N LEU A 8 21.08 -8.49 4.15
CA LEU A 8 20.90 -7.36 3.23
C LEU A 8 20.77 -7.82 1.76
N GLY A 9 21.55 -8.81 1.33
CA GLY A 9 21.48 -9.38 -0.01
C GLY A 9 20.19 -10.14 -0.29
N ASN A 10 19.63 -10.82 0.73
CA ASN A 10 18.39 -11.58 0.60
C ASN A 10 17.12 -10.70 0.59
N PHE A 11 17.16 -9.51 1.21
CA PHE A 11 16.09 -8.51 1.08
C PHE A 11 16.03 -7.85 -0.31
N GLY A 12 17.12 -7.91 -1.09
CA GLY A 12 17.16 -7.39 -2.46
C GLY A 12 16.55 -8.31 -3.52
N GLY A 13 16.34 -9.60 -3.22
CA GLY A 13 16.07 -10.64 -4.23
C GLY A 13 14.67 -11.24 -4.25
N ALA A 14 13.79 -10.93 -3.30
CA ALA A 14 12.43 -11.48 -3.32
C ALA A 14 11.52 -10.64 -4.22
N ALA A 15 10.83 -11.28 -5.16
CA ALA A 15 9.87 -10.68 -6.11
C ALA A 15 8.66 -9.96 -5.45
N PHE A 16 8.64 -9.87 -4.12
CA PHE A 16 7.65 -9.16 -3.31
C PHE A 16 8.34 -8.24 -2.28
N SER A 17 9.46 -7.60 -2.67
CA SER A 17 10.23 -6.75 -1.76
C SER A 17 9.63 -5.35 -1.70
N ILE A 18 8.74 -5.15 -0.73
CA ILE A 18 8.37 -3.80 -0.28
C ILE A 18 9.62 -3.21 0.37
N PRO A 19 10.16 -2.08 -0.10
CA PRO A 19 11.34 -1.48 0.49
C PRO A 19 11.10 -1.20 1.97
N LEU A 20 11.96 -1.75 2.84
CA LEU A 20 11.81 -1.64 4.30
C LEU A 20 11.66 -0.18 4.77
N GLY A 21 12.36 0.76 4.11
CA GLY A 21 12.23 2.18 4.39
C GLY A 21 10.81 2.73 4.16
N GLN A 22 10.09 2.23 3.16
CA GLN A 22 8.71 2.65 2.90
C GLN A 22 7.72 2.04 3.91
N MET A 23 7.96 0.82 4.39
CA MET A 23 7.19 0.26 5.50
C MET A 23 7.35 1.09 6.79
N VAL A 24 8.59 1.44 7.14
CA VAL A 24 8.86 2.26 8.33
C VAL A 24 8.19 3.63 8.21
N LEU A 25 8.24 4.26 7.03
CA LEU A 25 7.54 5.51 6.78
C LEU A 25 6.02 5.38 6.91
N ALA A 26 5.42 4.34 6.32
CA ALA A 26 3.98 4.10 6.40
C ALA A 26 3.52 3.87 7.84
N PHE A 27 4.30 3.09 8.61
CA PHE A 27 4.02 2.85 10.02
C PHE A 27 4.15 4.13 10.84
N GLY A 28 5.21 4.92 10.60
CA GLY A 28 5.40 6.23 11.24
C GLY A 28 4.26 7.21 10.94
N LEU A 29 3.78 7.25 9.70
CA LEU A 29 2.62 8.05 9.29
C LEU A 29 1.34 7.59 10.01
N CYS A 30 1.09 6.29 10.09
CA CYS A 30 -0.07 5.74 10.81
C CYS A 30 -0.02 6.09 12.30
N LEU A 31 1.15 5.98 12.93
CA LEU A 31 1.37 6.38 14.32
C LEU A 31 1.16 7.89 14.52
N MET A 32 1.66 8.74 13.61
CA MET A 32 1.40 10.18 13.66
C MET A 32 -0.09 10.50 13.54
N CYS A 33 -0.82 9.86 12.61
CA CYS A 33 -2.25 10.02 12.49
C CYS A 33 -2.99 9.58 13.76
N LEU A 34 -2.52 8.52 14.43
CA LEU A 34 -3.05 8.04 15.70
C LEU A 34 -2.84 9.06 16.83
N LEU A 35 -1.62 9.61 16.93
CA LEU A 35 -1.26 10.63 17.95
C LEU A 35 -2.06 11.92 17.79
N TRP A 36 -2.43 12.29 16.56
CA TRP A 36 -3.29 13.44 16.28
C TRP A 36 -4.78 13.19 16.52
N GLY A 37 -5.17 12.01 17.02
CA GLY A 37 -6.58 11.61 17.22
C GLY A 37 -7.36 11.44 15.90
N ARG A 38 -6.67 11.47 14.77
CA ARG A 38 -7.24 11.45 13.42
C ARG A 38 -7.23 10.02 12.86
N HIS A 39 -7.92 9.12 13.54
CA HIS A 39 -7.94 7.68 13.22
C HIS A 39 -8.39 7.38 11.78
N LYS A 40 -9.36 8.14 11.24
CA LYS A 40 -9.84 8.01 9.86
C LYS A 40 -8.73 8.16 8.82
N TRP A 41 -7.83 9.13 9.05
CA TRP A 41 -6.70 9.42 8.16
C TRP A 41 -5.62 8.35 8.22
N GLY A 42 -5.33 7.82 9.41
CA GLY A 42 -4.38 6.71 9.55
C GLY A 42 -4.86 5.46 8.83
N LEU A 43 -6.16 5.15 8.94
CA LEU A 43 -6.78 4.05 8.21
C LEU A 43 -6.64 4.25 6.70
N LEU A 44 -6.95 5.45 6.21
CA LEU A 44 -6.87 5.79 4.79
C LEU A 44 -5.44 5.62 4.23
N VAL A 45 -4.43 6.12 4.93
CA VAL A 45 -3.02 5.98 4.56
C VAL A 45 -2.62 4.51 4.50
N SER A 46 -3.06 3.71 5.47
CA SER A 46 -2.78 2.27 5.48
C SER A 46 -3.43 1.54 4.29
N TYR A 47 -4.66 1.90 3.91
CA TYR A 47 -5.33 1.36 2.73
C TYR A 47 -4.62 1.73 1.43
N PHE A 48 -4.19 2.98 1.27
CA PHE A 48 -3.41 3.39 0.09
C PHE A 48 -2.08 2.66 0.00
N PHE A 49 -1.40 2.47 1.13
CA PHE A 49 -0.14 1.75 1.17
C PHE A 49 -0.30 0.30 0.73
N ILE A 50 -1.29 -0.41 1.28
CA ILE A 50 -1.60 -1.80 0.91
C ILE A 50 -2.01 -1.87 -0.57
N PHE A 51 -2.80 -0.92 -1.06
CA PHE A 51 -3.23 -0.91 -2.45
C PHE A 51 -2.05 -0.67 -3.42
N TYR A 52 -1.17 0.27 -3.12
CA TYR A 52 0.00 0.54 -3.97
C TYR A 52 0.95 -0.66 -4.02
N TRP A 53 1.36 -1.17 -2.85
CA TRP A 53 2.33 -2.26 -2.78
C TRP A 53 1.73 -3.62 -3.11
N GLY A 54 0.48 -3.88 -2.71
CA GLY A 54 -0.21 -5.13 -2.98
C GLY A 54 -0.68 -5.27 -4.43
N PHE A 55 -1.12 -4.17 -5.06
CA PHE A 55 -1.67 -4.21 -6.42
C PHE A 55 -0.80 -3.54 -7.48
N ILE A 56 -0.42 -2.27 -7.30
CA ILE A 56 0.28 -1.52 -8.36
C ILE A 56 1.68 -2.08 -8.61
N ALA A 57 2.44 -2.33 -7.54
CA ALA A 57 3.79 -2.87 -7.63
C ALA A 57 3.80 -4.30 -8.23
N ASN A 58 2.74 -5.08 -7.98
CA ASN A 58 2.59 -6.46 -8.41
C ASN A 58 1.64 -6.63 -9.62
N ARG A 59 1.40 -5.56 -10.39
CA ARG A 59 0.39 -5.57 -11.48
C ARG A 59 0.60 -6.70 -12.49
N LEU A 60 1.86 -7.01 -12.83
CA LEU A 60 2.22 -8.04 -13.81
C LEU A 60 1.84 -9.43 -13.30
N TYR A 61 2.12 -9.71 -12.03
CA TYR A 61 1.70 -10.95 -11.39
C TYR A 61 0.18 -11.12 -11.42
N TRP A 62 -0.58 -10.06 -11.14
CA TRP A 62 -2.03 -10.11 -11.18
C TRP A 62 -2.58 -10.27 -12.61
N VAL A 63 -1.97 -9.63 -13.62
CA VAL A 63 -2.35 -9.79 -15.03
C VAL A 63 -2.14 -11.22 -15.51
N ASP A 64 -1.01 -11.83 -15.15
CA ASP A 64 -0.69 -13.21 -15.51
C ASP A 64 -1.62 -14.20 -14.78
N LEU A 65 -1.88 -13.97 -13.48
CA LEU A 65 -2.81 -14.80 -12.68
C LEU A 65 -4.24 -14.77 -13.24
N LEU A 66 -4.67 -13.62 -13.77
CA LEU A 66 -5.99 -13.44 -14.39
C LEU A 66 -6.04 -13.90 -15.85
N GLY A 67 -4.99 -14.54 -16.36
CA GLY A 67 -4.94 -15.11 -17.70
C GLY A 67 -5.06 -14.05 -18.81
N GLY A 68 -4.56 -12.83 -18.57
CA GLY A 68 -4.69 -11.71 -19.51
C GLY A 68 -6.10 -11.13 -19.60
N SER A 69 -7.02 -11.49 -18.69
CA SER A 69 -8.36 -10.93 -18.65
C SER A 69 -8.32 -9.46 -18.23
N THR A 70 -8.60 -8.57 -19.19
CA THR A 70 -8.72 -7.11 -18.98
C THR A 70 -9.73 -6.78 -17.88
N PHE A 71 -10.71 -7.66 -17.64
CA PHE A 71 -11.76 -7.48 -16.63
C PHE A 71 -11.21 -7.39 -15.20
N GLY A 72 -10.24 -8.22 -14.84
CA GLY A 72 -9.67 -8.18 -13.49
C GLY A 72 -8.81 -6.94 -13.27
N LEU A 73 -8.16 -6.42 -14.32
CA LEU A 73 -7.44 -5.15 -14.25
C LEU A 73 -8.40 -3.96 -14.05
N PHE A 74 -9.54 -3.96 -14.76
CA PHE A 74 -10.60 -2.96 -14.56
C PHE A 74 -11.15 -2.98 -13.13
N PHE A 75 -11.33 -4.16 -12.55
CA PHE A 75 -11.78 -4.29 -11.16
C PHE A 75 -10.80 -3.65 -10.17
N PHE A 76 -9.49 -3.85 -10.35
CA PHE A 76 -8.49 -3.22 -9.49
C PHE A 76 -8.45 -1.70 -9.65
N VAL A 77 -8.57 -1.18 -10.88
CA VAL A 77 -8.68 0.26 -11.11
C VAL A 77 -9.93 0.84 -10.43
N PHE A 78 -11.05 0.15 -10.50
CA PHE A 78 -12.29 0.57 -9.83
C PHE A 78 -12.13 0.59 -8.30
N CYS A 79 -11.51 -0.44 -7.72
CA CYS A 79 -11.16 -0.47 -6.30
C CYS A 79 -10.25 0.70 -5.89
N GLY A 80 -9.24 1.02 -6.71
CA GLY A 80 -8.34 2.15 -6.48
C GLY A 80 -9.07 3.49 -6.51
N LEU A 81 -9.96 3.69 -7.48
CA LEU A 81 -10.81 4.88 -7.55
C LEU A 81 -11.74 4.99 -6.34
N GLY A 82 -12.30 3.88 -5.86
CA GLY A 82 -13.10 3.83 -4.64
C GLY A 82 -12.32 4.28 -3.40
N LEU A 83 -11.05 3.87 -3.26
CA LEU A 83 -10.17 4.32 -2.19
C LEU A 83 -9.85 5.82 -2.28
N ILE A 84 -9.62 6.34 -3.50
CA ILE A 84 -9.42 7.77 -3.73
C ILE A 84 -10.67 8.56 -3.33
N LEU A 85 -11.86 8.09 -3.74
CA LEU A 85 -13.12 8.72 -3.37
C LEU A 85 -13.34 8.72 -1.86
N MET A 86 -13.11 7.60 -1.18
CA MET A 86 -13.17 7.54 0.29
C MET A 86 -12.18 8.51 0.93
N GLY A 87 -10.99 8.67 0.35
CA GLY A 87 -10.01 9.64 0.82
C GLY A 87 -10.45 11.08 0.68
N VAL A 88 -11.01 11.43 -0.47
CA VAL A 88 -11.57 12.77 -0.72
C VAL A 88 -12.74 13.04 0.22
N LEU A 89 -13.67 12.09 0.37
CA LEU A 89 -14.80 12.22 1.30
C LEU A 89 -14.36 12.32 2.75
N SER A 90 -13.28 11.63 3.14
CA SER A 90 -12.70 11.73 4.49
C SER A 90 -12.15 13.13 4.78
N VAL A 91 -11.81 13.93 3.77
CA VAL A 91 -11.38 15.32 3.95
C VAL A 91 -12.55 16.23 4.32
N PHE A 92 -13.72 15.98 3.72
CA PHE A 92 -14.92 16.80 3.90
C PHE A 92 -15.74 16.43 5.13
N GLN A 93 -15.51 15.27 5.73
CA GLN A 93 -16.12 14.93 7.00
C GLN A 93 -15.42 15.69 8.13
N GLU A 94 -16.05 16.76 8.61
CA GLU A 94 -15.64 17.43 9.84
C GLU A 94 -15.57 16.40 10.98
N THR A 95 -14.46 16.46 11.72
CA THR A 95 -14.25 15.69 12.95
C THR A 95 -15.26 16.18 13.98
N HIS A 96 -16.42 15.52 14.03
CA HIS A 96 -17.36 15.60 15.14
C HIS A 96 -16.78 14.95 16.40
#